data_AF-A0A9P5X193-F1
#
_entry.id   AF-A0A9P5X193-F1
#
_cell.length_a   1.000
_cell.length_b   1.000
_cell.length_c   1.000
_cell.angle_alpha   90.00
_cell.angle_beta   90.00
_cell.angle_gamma   90.00
#
_symmetry.space_group_name_H-M   'P 1'
#
loop_
_entity.id
_entity.type
_entity.pdbx_description
1 polymer ?
#
loop_
_entity_poly.entity_id
_entity_poly.type
_entity_poly.pdbx_seq_one_letter_code
_entity_poly.pdbx_strand_id
1 'polypeptide(L)'
;LKQQNLSGRQAHWMVKMSKFDFEIIYVPEAENIVSDTLSCLYSNNGVGTVQAPSEYTYHDVVDVDQMLSNLVTMPLLVGMEGKAMLMALTWGQSMLWFTRRAPQGWPYG
;
A
#
# COMPACT_ATOMS: atom_id res chain seq x y z
N LEU A 1 -28.61 -14.15 -7.65
CA LEU A 1 -27.55 -14.50 -8.62
C LEU A 1 -28.16 -15.32 -9.77
N LYS A 2 -28.05 -14.85 -11.02
CA LYS A 2 -28.65 -15.51 -12.21
C LYS A 2 -27.72 -16.51 -12.92
N GLN A 3 -26.55 -16.79 -12.35
CA GLN A 3 -25.55 -17.68 -12.96
C GLN A 3 -25.83 -19.14 -12.61
N GLN A 4 -26.19 -19.95 -13.61
CA GLN A 4 -26.68 -21.33 -13.40
C GLN A 4 -25.56 -22.37 -13.20
N ASN A 5 -24.34 -22.11 -13.67
CA ASN A 5 -23.20 -23.00 -13.50
C ASN A 5 -22.04 -22.25 -12.83
N LEU A 6 -21.76 -22.58 -11.57
CA LEU A 6 -20.61 -22.08 -10.83
C LEU A 6 -19.43 -23.05 -11.00
N SER A 7 -18.23 -22.53 -11.22
CA SER A 7 -17.01 -23.33 -11.11
C SER A 7 -16.83 -23.81 -9.66
N GLY A 8 -16.06 -24.88 -9.44
CA GLY A 8 -15.83 -25.40 -8.09
C GLY A 8 -15.23 -24.36 -7.12
N ARG A 9 -14.37 -23.46 -7.63
CA ARG A 9 -13.84 -22.33 -6.84
C ARG A 9 -14.93 -21.33 -6.48
N GLN A 10 -15.78 -20.98 -7.45
CA GLN A 10 -16.91 -20.07 -7.20
C GLN A 10 -17.90 -20.69 -6.20
N ALA A 11 -18.23 -21.97 -6.32
CA ALA A 11 -19.11 -22.66 -5.38
C ALA A 11 -18.55 -22.68 -3.96
N HIS A 12 -17.24 -22.95 -3.80
CA HIS A 12 -16.58 -22.91 -2.50
C HIS A 12 -16.63 -21.52 -1.86
N TRP A 13 -16.35 -20.47 -2.63
CA TRP A 13 -16.45 -19.10 -2.14
C TRP A 13 -17.90 -18.69 -1.86
N MET A 14 -18.86 -19.13 -2.67
CA MET A 14 -20.28 -18.91 -2.41
C MET A 14 -20.74 -19.49 -1.08
N VAL A 15 -20.24 -20.67 -0.69
CA VAL A 15 -20.53 -21.27 0.63
C VAL A 15 -19.94 -20.44 1.77
N LYS A 16 -18.76 -19.83 1.59
CA LYS A 16 -18.17 -18.95 2.60
C LYS A 16 -18.92 -17.62 2.70
N MET A 17 -19.28 -17.04 1.56
CA MET A 17 -19.91 -15.74 1.47
C MET A 17 -21.39 -15.75 1.82
N SER A 18 -22.08 -16.90 1.71
CA SER A 18 -23.51 -17.03 2.04
C SER A 18 -23.87 -16.70 3.49
N LYS A 19 -22.87 -16.58 4.37
CA LYS A 19 -23.05 -16.12 5.75
C LYS A 19 -23.34 -14.61 5.85
N PHE A 20 -23.06 -13.87 4.80
CA PHE A 20 -23.24 -12.43 4.72
C PHE A 20 -24.39 -12.11 3.78
N ASP A 21 -25.11 -11.02 4.05
CA ASP A 21 -26.05 -10.44 3.10
C ASP A 21 -25.27 -9.47 2.21
N PHE A 22 -25.13 -9.78 0.92
CA PHE A 22 -24.30 -9.01 0.01
C PHE A 22 -24.91 -8.95 -1.39
N GLU A 23 -24.58 -7.86 -2.09
CA GLU A 23 -24.89 -7.67 -3.50
C GLU A 23 -23.59 -7.53 -4.29
N ILE A 24 -23.52 -8.17 -5.46
CA ILE A 24 -22.37 -8.05 -6.36
C ILE A 24 -22.65 -6.92 -7.34
N ILE A 25 -21.92 -5.83 -7.18
CA ILE A 25 -21.99 -4.64 -8.05
C ILE A 25 -20.66 -4.53 -8.79
N TYR A 26 -20.72 -4.28 -10.10
CA TYR A 26 -19.53 -3.97 -10.88
C TYR A 26 -19.07 -2.54 -10.55
N VAL A 27 -17.80 -2.40 -10.18
CA VAL A 27 -17.17 -1.10 -9.91
C VAL A 27 -16.19 -0.80 -11.05
N PRO A 28 -16.30 0.36 -11.72
CA PRO A 28 -15.35 0.75 -12.75
C PRO A 28 -13.98 1.10 -12.15
N GLU A 29 -12.92 0.93 -12.95
CA GLU A 29 -11.53 1.10 -12.51
C GLU A 29 -11.25 2.48 -11.89
N ALA A 30 -11.89 3.54 -12.41
CA ALA A 30 -11.73 4.91 -11.91
C ALA A 30 -12.19 5.10 -10.45
N GLU A 31 -13.10 4.24 -9.97
CA GLU A 31 -13.61 4.28 -8.59
C GLU A 31 -12.93 3.22 -7.70
N ASN A 32 -12.25 2.25 -8.30
CA ASN A 32 -11.58 1.15 -7.60
C ASN A 32 -10.18 1.53 -7.07
N ILE A 33 -9.87 2.82 -6.94
CA ILE A 33 -8.51 3.30 -6.62
C ILE A 33 -8.03 2.75 -5.28
N VAL A 34 -8.86 2.73 -4.24
CA VAL A 34 -8.43 2.27 -2.91
C VAL A 34 -8.10 0.77 -2.92
N SER A 35 -8.97 -0.06 -3.48
CA SER A 35 -8.71 -1.50 -3.55
C SER A 35 -7.51 -1.82 -4.44
N ASP A 36 -7.37 -1.10 -5.56
CA ASP A 36 -6.26 -1.27 -6.49
C ASP A 36 -4.92 -0.85 -5.88
N THR A 37 -4.87 0.32 -5.24
CA THR A 37 -3.67 0.81 -4.55
C THR A 37 -3.25 -0.11 -3.42
N LEU A 38 -4.19 -0.62 -2.62
CA LEU A 38 -3.90 -1.62 -1.59
C LEU A 38 -3.39 -2.92 -2.21
N SER A 39 -4.03 -3.41 -3.26
CA SER A 39 -3.56 -4.61 -3.98
C SER A 39 -2.12 -4.44 -4.47
N CYS A 40 -1.80 -3.28 -5.06
CA CYS A 40 -0.44 -2.97 -5.50
C CYS A 40 0.56 -2.90 -4.34
N LEU A 41 0.21 -2.25 -3.22
CA LEU A 41 1.07 -2.16 -2.04
C LEU A 41 1.41 -3.54 -1.48
N TYR A 42 0.43 -4.46 -1.40
CA TYR A 42 0.65 -5.79 -0.83
C TYR A 42 1.16 -6.82 -1.85
N SER A 43 1.08 -6.54 -3.16
CA SER A 43 1.46 -7.49 -4.23
C SER A 43 2.93 -7.91 -4.17
N ASN A 44 3.81 -7.02 -3.70
CA ASN A 44 5.26 -7.22 -3.70
C ASN A 44 5.82 -7.70 -2.35
N ASN A 45 4.96 -7.97 -1.38
CA ASN A 45 5.42 -8.42 -0.08
C ASN A 45 6.07 -9.80 -0.20
N GLY A 46 7.34 -9.86 0.19
CA GLY A 46 8.09 -11.10 0.22
C GLY A 46 7.52 -12.09 1.24
N VAL A 47 7.77 -13.38 1.01
CA VAL A 47 7.44 -14.43 1.99
C VAL A 47 8.14 -14.11 3.31
N GLY A 48 7.38 -14.00 4.40
CA GLY A 48 7.89 -13.65 5.73
C GLY A 48 7.89 -12.15 6.06
N THR A 49 7.34 -11.29 5.19
CA THR A 49 7.10 -9.88 5.52
C THR A 49 6.07 -9.78 6.64
N VAL A 50 6.49 -9.30 7.81
CA VAL A 50 5.62 -9.08 8.97
C VAL A 50 5.05 -7.66 8.87
N GLN A 51 3.72 -7.55 8.88
CA GLN A 51 3.02 -6.27 8.84
C GLN A 51 2.79 -5.71 10.24
N ALA A 52 2.40 -4.43 10.30
CA ALA A 52 2.06 -3.81 11.57
C ALA A 52 0.89 -4.55 12.22
N PRO A 53 0.89 -4.74 13.56
CA PRO A 53 -0.21 -5.42 14.26
C PRO A 53 -1.59 -4.84 13.95
N SER A 54 -1.67 -3.52 13.76
CA SER A 54 -2.90 -2.78 13.42
C SER A 54 -3.46 -3.07 12.02
N GLU A 55 -2.67 -3.68 11.15
CA GLU A 55 -3.10 -4.04 9.80
C GLU A 55 -3.90 -5.34 9.77
N TYR A 56 -3.73 -6.17 10.79
CA TYR A 56 -4.47 -7.42 10.94
C TYR A 56 -5.81 -7.14 11.63
N THR A 57 -6.90 -7.68 11.07
CA THR A 57 -8.17 -7.76 11.79
C THR A 57 -8.06 -8.82 12.88
N TYR A 58 -8.50 -8.49 14.10
CA TYR A 58 -8.49 -9.40 15.24
C TYR A 58 -9.29 -10.67 14.95
N HIS A 59 -8.56 -11.73 14.66
CA HIS A 59 -9.12 -13.06 14.48
C HIS A 59 -8.28 -14.04 15.30
N ASP A 60 -8.21 -13.85 16.63
CA ASP A 60 -7.82 -14.84 17.66
C ASP A 60 -6.57 -14.56 18.54
N VAL A 61 -6.15 -13.30 18.78
CA VAL A 61 -5.09 -13.02 19.79
C VAL A 61 -5.45 -11.82 20.68
N VAL A 62 -5.15 -12.01 21.97
CA VAL A 62 -5.40 -11.18 23.17
C VAL A 62 -5.07 -9.69 22.97
N ASP A 63 -5.96 -8.85 23.51
CA ASP A 63 -5.97 -7.39 23.54
C ASP A 63 -4.61 -6.77 23.97
N VAL A 64 -3.92 -6.12 23.02
CA VAL A 64 -2.70 -5.30 23.27
C VAL A 64 -2.93 -3.85 22.78
N ASP A 65 -4.17 -3.46 22.46
CA ASP A 65 -4.44 -2.39 21.49
C ASP A 65 -4.64 -0.99 22.04
N GLN A 66 -4.68 -0.80 23.36
CA GLN A 66 -5.01 0.54 23.89
C GLN A 66 -3.92 1.61 23.69
N MET A 67 -2.71 1.30 23.22
CA MET A 67 -1.62 2.30 23.10
C MET A 67 -1.17 2.69 21.69
N LEU A 68 -1.54 1.99 20.62
CA LEU A 68 -0.91 2.17 19.30
C LEU A 68 -1.83 2.70 18.19
N SER A 69 -3.12 2.94 18.47
CA SER A 69 -4.15 3.32 17.49
C SER A 69 -3.93 4.67 16.77
N ASN A 70 -2.94 5.47 17.18
CA ASN A 70 -2.69 6.80 16.62
C ASN A 70 -1.47 6.90 15.69
N LEU A 71 -0.81 5.78 15.36
CA LEU A 71 0.36 5.80 14.48
C LEU A 71 -0.04 5.44 13.05
N VAL A 72 -0.27 6.48 12.24
CA VAL A 72 -0.45 6.40 10.78
C VAL A 72 0.73 5.62 10.18
N THR A 73 0.44 4.56 9.44
CA THR A 73 1.42 3.75 8.71
C THR A 73 2.10 4.60 7.64
N MET A 74 3.40 4.85 7.81
CA MET A 74 4.23 5.48 6.79
C MET A 74 4.82 4.37 5.91
N PRO A 75 4.75 4.47 4.57
CA PRO A 75 5.26 3.42 3.70
C PRO A 75 6.77 3.27 3.89
N LEU A 76 7.20 2.07 4.32
CA LEU A 76 8.61 1.72 4.45
C LEU A 76 9.10 1.12 3.13
N LEU A 77 9.86 1.88 2.34
CA LEU A 77 10.47 1.38 1.12
C LEU A 77 11.69 0.50 1.45
N VAL A 78 11.78 -0.69 0.85
CA VAL A 78 12.88 -1.64 1.12
C VAL A 78 13.55 -2.08 -0.19
N GLY A 79 14.86 -2.35 -0.17
CA GLY A 79 15.57 -2.86 -1.34
C GLY A 79 15.93 -1.79 -2.37
N MET A 80 15.70 -2.07 -3.67
CA MET A 80 16.12 -1.17 -4.76
C MET A 80 15.34 0.15 -4.78
N GLU A 81 14.05 0.12 -4.46
CA GLU A 81 13.18 1.29 -4.31
C GLU A 81 13.64 2.20 -3.16
N GLY A 82 14.03 1.63 -2.01
CA GLY A 82 14.57 2.38 -0.88
C GLY A 82 15.91 3.04 -1.22
N LYS A 83 16.80 2.33 -1.95
CA LYS A 83 18.05 2.90 -2.45
C LYS A 83 17.81 4.04 -3.47
N ALA A 84 16.84 3.87 -4.37
CA ALA A 84 16.49 4.89 -5.36
C ALA A 84 15.91 6.16 -4.70
N MET A 85 15.06 6.01 -3.68
CA MET A 85 14.54 7.14 -2.91
C MET A 85 15.65 7.86 -2.14
N LEU A 86 16.57 7.12 -1.50
CA LEU A 86 17.73 7.70 -0.82
C LEU A 86 18.61 8.49 -1.80
N MET A 87 18.80 7.98 -3.02
CA MET A 87 19.48 8.71 -4.09
C MET A 87 18.72 9.99 -4.43
N ALA A 88 17.41 9.94 -4.72
CA ALA A 88 16.62 11.12 -5.06
C ALA A 88 16.68 12.23 -3.98
N LEU A 89 16.65 11.87 -2.70
CA LEU A 89 16.75 12.82 -1.59
C LEU A 89 18.15 13.45 -1.45
N THR A 90 19.19 12.67 -1.69
CA THR A 90 20.59 13.15 -1.58
C THR A 90 20.99 14.06 -2.74
N TRP A 91 20.49 13.82 -3.95
CA TRP A 91 20.71 14.73 -5.09
C TRP A 91 19.85 16.01 -5.00
N GLY A 92 18.64 15.92 -4.46
CA GLY A 92 17.76 17.08 -4.23
C GLY A 92 18.28 18.06 -3.17
N GLN A 93 18.92 17.56 -2.09
CA GLN A 93 19.58 18.42 -1.10
C GLN A 93 20.82 19.11 -1.66
N SER A 94 21.61 18.45 -2.50
CA SER A 94 22.79 19.07 -3.11
C SER A 94 22.42 20.26 -4.00
N MET A 95 21.28 20.19 -4.71
CA MET A 95 20.79 21.27 -5.58
C MET A 95 20.27 22.49 -4.79
N LEU A 96 19.68 22.29 -3.60
CA LEU A 96 19.25 23.36 -2.69
C LEU A 96 20.43 24.02 -1.95
N TRP A 97 21.49 23.25 -1.62
CA TRP A 97 22.73 23.81 -1.08
C TRP A 97 23.52 24.59 -2.13
N PHE A 98 23.52 24.17 -3.40
CA PHE A 98 24.23 24.86 -4.48
C PHE A 98 23.57 26.17 -4.92
N THR A 99 22.24 26.29 -4.80
CA THR A 99 21.49 27.50 -5.23
C THR A 99 21.41 28.60 -4.17
N ARG A 100 21.69 28.32 -2.89
CA ARG A 100 21.68 29.34 -1.82
C ARG A 100 23.02 30.04 -1.58
N ARG A 101 24.10 29.62 -2.26
CA ARG A 101 25.45 30.18 -2.07
C ARG A 101 26.19 30.44 -3.39
N ALA A 102 25.48 30.96 -4.40
CA ALA A 102 26.13 31.54 -5.57
C ALA A 102 26.44 33.02 -5.31
N PRO A 103 27.72 33.44 -5.23
CA PRO A 103 28.05 34.84 -5.44
C PRO A 103 27.74 35.19 -6.89
N GLN A 104 27.17 36.38 -7.08
CA GLN A 104 26.77 36.96 -8.35
C GLN A 104 27.92 36.86 -9.38
N GLY A 105 27.71 36.12 -10.46
CA GLY A 105 28.54 36.19 -11.66
C GLY A 105 29.24 34.88 -12.05
N TRP A 106 28.72 34.23 -13.07
CA TRP A 106 29.54 33.52 -14.06
C TRP A 106 29.03 33.87 -15.47
N PRO A 107 29.93 34.20 -16.42
CA PRO A 107 29.56 34.61 -17.76
C PRO A 107 29.31 33.39 -18.64
N TYR A 108 28.38 33.51 -19.57
CA TYR A 108 28.37 32.68 -20.77
C TYR A 108 29.49 33.17 -21.69
N GLY A 109 30.43 32.29 -22.00
CA GLY A 109 31.48 32.43 -23.01
C GLY A 109 31.91 31.05 -23.46
#